data_AF-A0A3D4ME64-F1
#
_entry.id   AF-A0A3D4ME64-F1
#
_cell.length_a   1.000
_cell.length_b   1.000
_cell.length_c   1.000
_cell.angle_alpha   90.00
_cell.angle_beta   90.00
_cell.angle_gamma   90.00
#
_symmetry.space_group_name_H-M   'P 1'
#
loop_
_entity.id
_entity.type
_entity.pdbx_description
1 polymer ?
#
loop_
_entity_poly.entity_id
_entity_poly.type
_entity_poly.pdbx_seq_one_letter_code
_entity_poly.pdbx_strand_id
1 'polypeptide(L)'
;MNIENQKADGQKDKTMAKQRNGSALFALEGRALDAAKRLEQELRKELETVPVLQSGNMADIGDSWDAMYKGFLARMEKEAPEVLELTGLKAPATQVFKGVQTLPRAYVEYPAIFTSPEKEPRYFMYAPIDYKGEHFTPADSKPVTGKAAATVDNLLFAGGWLGNAPIVSVKKEGVATPADYVAPTQSELRKAFSYAPNDRVCFLPGGRSLEAVNDYRARTKEWERLIKEACRGIEEETAKQKPAILANLPAGEDVRISCTYSYSSGGGDKAQLLLSIRREGKDSMWNAGKTVDVPESTAYNIKRREGGEYIVTPRKDTEEGKKIAALIDAIPLTPGLRDYPELHANYKIKKDQIGQMLGVNGSVPQVTDAGGYTVLLYNAAPSSKKKSFCPPGAIPLPTEAYEWLRSNDGDRNMRITAPPMPKEIADILAATHAAEVQKDVGVPRIGAVKRRKSGKDLG
;
A
#
# COMPACT_ATOMS: atom_id res chain seq x y z
N MET A 1 -49.05 7.23 -48.29
CA MET A 1 -49.10 8.69 -48.09
C MET A 1 -48.86 8.91 -46.60
N ASN A 2 -47.64 9.28 -46.20
CA ASN A 2 -47.15 10.66 -46.05
C ASN A 2 -48.03 11.46 -45.08
N ILE A 3 -47.54 12.20 -44.08
CA ILE A 3 -46.20 12.66 -43.68
C ILE A 3 -46.39 13.40 -42.31
N GLU A 4 -45.30 13.57 -41.55
CA GLU A 4 -45.09 14.58 -40.49
C GLU A 4 -45.91 14.56 -39.17
N ASN A 5 -45.25 14.12 -38.10
CA ASN A 5 -44.74 15.05 -37.09
C ASN A 5 -43.76 14.33 -36.14
N GLN A 6 -42.52 14.19 -36.61
CA GLN A 6 -41.33 14.10 -35.75
C GLN A 6 -40.74 15.52 -35.65
N LYS A 7 -40.64 16.07 -34.45
CA LYS A 7 -39.52 16.91 -34.00
C LYS A 7 -39.74 17.40 -32.57
N ALA A 8 -38.62 17.42 -31.83
CA ALA A 8 -38.41 18.05 -30.53
C ALA A 8 -38.64 17.20 -29.26
N ASP A 9 -38.16 15.96 -29.25
CA ASP A 9 -37.51 15.43 -28.04
C ASP A 9 -36.01 15.30 -28.30
N GLY A 10 -35.29 16.37 -28.00
CA GLY A 10 -33.83 16.45 -28.01
C GLY A 10 -33.26 15.68 -26.83
N GLN A 11 -33.39 14.36 -26.87
CA GLN A 11 -32.71 13.41 -26.01
C GLN A 11 -31.22 13.39 -26.43
N LYS A 12 -30.48 14.43 -26.01
CA LYS A 12 -29.00 14.44 -26.12
C LYS A 12 -28.44 13.32 -25.27
N ASP A 13 -28.05 12.26 -25.98
CA ASP A 13 -27.13 11.18 -25.64
C ASP A 13 -26.58 11.20 -24.20
N LYS A 14 -27.32 10.54 -23.31
CA LYS A 14 -26.87 10.07 -21.99
C LYS A 14 -26.07 8.77 -22.13
N THR A 15 -25.03 8.80 -22.93
CA THR A 15 -24.03 7.72 -23.06
C THR A 15 -22.62 8.28 -22.89
N MET A 16 -22.41 9.03 -21.81
CA MET A 16 -21.11 9.02 -21.14
C MET A 16 -20.91 7.63 -20.52
N ALA A 17 -20.56 6.67 -21.38
CA ALA A 17 -20.04 5.38 -20.97
C ALA A 17 -18.88 5.67 -20.01
N LYS A 18 -19.06 5.28 -18.74
CA LYS A 18 -18.06 5.40 -17.67
C LYS A 18 -16.67 5.02 -18.21
N GLN A 19 -15.86 6.03 -18.49
CA GLN A 19 -14.41 5.88 -18.68
C GLN A 19 -13.87 5.35 -17.36
N ARG A 20 -13.45 4.09 -17.37
CA ARG A 20 -12.92 3.44 -16.18
C ARG A 20 -11.52 4.02 -15.94
N ASN A 21 -11.24 4.41 -14.70
CA ASN A 21 -9.96 4.97 -14.24
C ASN A 21 -9.55 6.36 -14.80
N GLY A 22 -10.48 7.13 -15.37
CA GLY A 22 -10.17 8.49 -15.84
C GLY A 22 -9.35 8.53 -17.14
N SER A 23 -9.30 7.45 -17.91
CA SER A 23 -8.58 7.41 -19.20
C SER A 23 -9.53 7.04 -20.35
N ALA A 24 -9.25 7.58 -21.53
CA ALA A 24 -9.85 7.15 -22.80
C ALA A 24 -9.04 5.98 -23.37
N LEU A 25 -9.72 4.92 -23.80
CA LEU A 25 -9.08 3.73 -24.34
C LEU A 25 -9.19 3.71 -25.86
N PHE A 26 -8.08 3.44 -26.53
CA PHE A 26 -8.00 3.34 -27.99
C PHE A 26 -7.35 2.02 -28.42
N ALA A 27 -7.88 1.38 -29.45
CA ALA A 27 -7.18 0.37 -30.22
C ALA A 27 -6.37 1.08 -31.30
N LEU A 28 -5.05 0.90 -31.29
CA LEU A 28 -4.16 1.59 -32.21
C LEU A 28 -4.22 0.96 -33.60
N GLU A 29 -4.37 1.81 -34.61
CA GLU A 29 -4.38 1.47 -36.02
C GLU A 29 -3.58 2.53 -36.80
N GLY A 30 -3.30 2.27 -38.08
CA GLY A 30 -2.61 3.22 -38.97
C GLY A 30 -1.32 3.78 -38.38
N ARG A 31 -1.15 5.11 -38.48
CA ARG A 31 0.08 5.79 -38.07
C ARG A 31 0.39 5.65 -36.59
N ALA A 32 -0.62 5.64 -35.71
CA ALA A 32 -0.37 5.46 -34.28
C ALA A 32 0.10 4.04 -33.95
N LEU A 33 -0.39 3.03 -34.67
CA LEU A 33 0.11 1.65 -34.54
C LEU A 33 1.56 1.52 -35.02
N ASP A 34 1.88 2.12 -36.17
CA ASP A 34 3.24 2.08 -36.71
C ASP A 34 4.23 2.77 -35.77
N ALA A 35 3.85 3.91 -35.19
CA ALA A 35 4.63 4.59 -34.16
C ALA A 35 4.80 3.75 -32.89
N ALA A 36 3.75 3.09 -32.41
CA ALA A 36 3.83 2.22 -31.23
C ALA A 36 4.76 1.02 -31.45
N LYS A 37 4.70 0.39 -32.63
CA LYS A 37 5.60 -0.70 -33.02
C LYS A 37 7.05 -0.21 -33.14
N ARG A 38 7.25 0.98 -33.71
CA ARG A 38 8.58 1.60 -33.80
C ARG A 38 9.16 1.89 -32.42
N LEU A 39 8.34 2.43 -31.51
CA LEU A 39 8.73 2.69 -30.12
C LEU A 39 9.16 1.39 -29.41
N GLU A 40 8.38 0.31 -29.55
CA GLU A 40 8.74 -0.98 -28.96
C GLU A 40 10.02 -1.56 -29.55
N GLN A 41 10.20 -1.48 -30.87
CA GLN A 41 11.40 -1.97 -31.55
C GLN A 41 12.65 -1.23 -31.06
N GLU A 42 12.59 0.10 -30.95
CA GLU A 42 13.71 0.91 -30.47
C GLU A 42 14.00 0.67 -28.98
N LEU A 43 12.97 0.45 -28.16
CA LEU A 43 13.14 0.07 -26.76
C LEU A 43 13.84 -1.29 -26.62
N ARG A 44 13.49 -2.28 -27.45
CA ARG A 44 14.16 -3.59 -27.44
C ARG A 44 15.65 -3.48 -27.76
N LYS A 45 16.02 -2.63 -28.73
CA LYS A 45 17.43 -2.33 -29.02
C LYS A 45 18.13 -1.64 -27.86
N GLU A 46 17.45 -0.71 -27.19
CA GLU A 46 17.99 -0.06 -25.99
C GLU A 46 18.32 -1.09 -24.91
N LEU A 47 17.39 -2.03 -24.65
CA LEU A 47 17.58 -3.09 -23.64
C LEU A 47 18.72 -4.08 -23.95
N GLU A 48 19.14 -4.19 -25.22
CA GLU A 48 20.33 -4.98 -25.59
C GLU A 48 21.64 -4.29 -25.18
N THR A 49 21.61 -2.96 -24.96
CA THR A 49 22.81 -2.14 -24.75
C THR A 49 22.85 -1.47 -23.37
N VAL A 50 21.69 -1.25 -22.75
CA VAL A 50 21.55 -0.63 -21.43
C VAL A 50 21.15 -1.70 -20.41
N PRO A 51 22.07 -2.08 -19.48
CA PRO A 51 21.76 -3.07 -18.48
C PRO A 51 20.71 -2.55 -17.50
N VAL A 52 19.61 -3.29 -17.35
CA VAL A 52 18.59 -3.08 -16.33
C VAL A 52 18.66 -4.22 -15.31
N LEU A 53 18.42 -3.91 -14.03
CA LEU A 53 18.41 -4.94 -12.99
C LEU A 53 17.15 -5.79 -13.11
N GLN A 54 17.32 -7.10 -13.12
CA GLN A 54 16.22 -8.09 -13.23
C GLN A 54 15.89 -8.75 -11.88
N SER A 55 16.77 -8.62 -10.89
CA SER A 55 16.63 -9.20 -9.55
C SER A 55 17.36 -8.37 -8.51
N GLY A 56 16.98 -8.51 -7.24
CA GLY A 56 17.51 -7.73 -6.13
C GLY A 56 16.44 -6.94 -5.39
N ASN A 57 16.85 -5.83 -4.77
CA ASN A 57 15.92 -4.94 -4.09
C ASN A 57 14.97 -4.28 -5.11
N MET A 58 13.67 -4.28 -4.83
CA MET A 58 12.65 -3.72 -5.73
C MET A 58 12.87 -2.24 -6.06
N ALA A 59 13.43 -1.46 -5.12
CA ALA A 59 13.75 -0.06 -5.36
C ALA A 59 14.87 0.08 -6.39
N ASP A 60 15.94 -0.70 -6.25
CA ASP A 60 17.09 -0.67 -7.19
C ASP A 60 16.67 -1.14 -8.60
N ILE A 61 15.84 -2.18 -8.66
CA ILE A 61 15.22 -2.64 -9.92
C ILE A 61 14.46 -1.46 -10.56
N GLY A 62 13.53 -0.85 -9.83
CA GLY A 62 12.76 0.29 -10.31
C GLY A 62 13.63 1.46 -10.76
N ASP A 63 14.67 1.80 -10.01
CA ASP A 63 15.58 2.92 -10.32
C ASP A 63 16.40 2.65 -11.60
N SER A 64 16.78 1.39 -11.85
CA SER A 64 17.46 1.01 -13.10
C SER A 64 16.55 1.12 -14.34
N TRP A 65 15.28 0.71 -14.21
CA TRP A 65 14.28 0.82 -15.28
C TRP A 65 13.93 2.28 -15.56
N ASP A 66 13.75 3.10 -14.53
CA ASP A 66 13.50 4.54 -14.68
C ASP A 66 14.63 5.26 -15.41
N ALA A 67 15.88 4.95 -15.04
CA ALA A 67 17.05 5.54 -15.67
C ALA A 67 17.12 5.18 -17.16
N MET A 68 16.86 3.90 -17.49
CA MET A 68 16.80 3.43 -18.87
C MET A 68 15.70 4.15 -19.66
N TYR A 69 14.46 4.20 -19.14
CA TYR A 69 13.36 4.89 -19.83
C TYR A 69 13.63 6.39 -20.03
N LYS A 70 14.22 7.08 -19.05
CA LYS A 70 14.61 8.49 -19.19
C LYS A 70 15.65 8.70 -20.30
N GLY A 71 16.70 7.87 -20.33
CA GLY A 71 17.72 7.91 -21.38
C GLY A 71 17.13 7.63 -22.75
N PHE A 72 16.33 6.56 -22.84
CA PHE A 72 15.63 6.15 -24.05
C PHE A 72 14.74 7.27 -24.62
N LEU A 73 13.88 7.87 -23.79
CA LEU A 73 12.99 8.95 -24.22
C LEU A 73 13.76 10.20 -24.64
N ALA A 74 14.84 10.55 -23.94
CA ALA A 74 15.70 11.69 -24.32
C ALA A 74 16.42 11.47 -25.66
N ARG A 75 16.75 10.21 -26.00
CA ARG A 75 17.27 9.84 -27.32
C ARG A 75 16.17 9.92 -28.38
N MET A 76 15.02 9.31 -28.13
CA MET A 76 13.88 9.30 -29.05
C MET A 76 13.40 10.73 -29.39
N GLU A 77 13.43 11.66 -28.43
CA GLU A 77 13.10 13.07 -28.67
C GLU A 77 14.02 13.73 -29.71
N LYS A 78 15.27 13.26 -29.85
CA LYS A 78 16.23 13.77 -30.84
C LYS A 78 16.19 13.01 -32.16
N GLU A 79 16.02 11.69 -32.11
CA GLU A 79 16.16 10.81 -33.26
C GLU A 79 14.85 10.55 -34.00
N ALA A 80 13.73 10.54 -33.28
CA ALA A 80 12.40 10.22 -33.82
C ALA A 80 11.28 10.95 -33.03
N PRO A 81 11.30 12.30 -32.97
CA PRO A 81 10.31 13.07 -32.22
C PRO A 81 8.87 12.80 -32.69
N GLU A 82 8.67 12.50 -33.97
CA GLU A 82 7.37 12.16 -34.55
C GLU A 82 6.76 10.89 -33.94
N VAL A 83 7.58 9.93 -33.50
CA VAL A 83 7.11 8.73 -32.81
C VAL A 83 6.54 9.11 -31.44
N LEU A 84 7.21 10.00 -30.71
CA LEU A 84 6.73 10.47 -29.40
C LEU A 84 5.47 11.33 -29.51
N GLU A 85 5.31 12.09 -30.60
CA GLU A 85 4.08 12.84 -30.89
C GLU A 85 2.91 11.91 -31.20
N LEU A 86 3.09 10.93 -32.09
CA LEU A 86 2.03 9.99 -32.49
C LEU A 86 1.63 9.03 -31.37
N THR A 87 2.52 8.76 -30.42
CA THR A 87 2.25 7.97 -29.22
C THR A 87 1.73 8.80 -28.05
N GLY A 88 1.65 10.12 -28.20
CA GLY A 88 1.16 11.05 -27.17
C GLY A 88 2.10 11.22 -25.98
N LEU A 89 3.33 10.71 -26.04
CA LEU A 89 4.34 10.87 -24.99
C LEU A 89 4.85 12.31 -24.84
N LYS A 90 4.51 13.20 -25.78
CA LYS A 90 4.71 14.66 -25.69
C LYS A 90 3.45 15.45 -25.32
N ALA A 91 2.32 14.76 -25.12
CA ALA A 91 1.01 15.37 -24.84
C ALA A 91 0.45 14.86 -23.50
N PRO A 92 1.09 15.20 -22.36
CA PRO A 92 0.59 14.77 -21.06
C PRO A 92 -0.75 15.45 -20.72
N ALA A 93 -1.51 14.80 -19.86
CA ALA A 93 -2.76 15.34 -19.30
C ALA A 93 -2.60 15.57 -17.79
N THR A 94 -3.17 16.67 -17.28
CA THR A 94 -3.23 16.89 -15.83
C THR A 94 -4.50 16.27 -15.27
N GLN A 95 -4.38 15.14 -14.57
CA GLN A 95 -5.50 14.49 -13.92
C GLN A 95 -5.62 14.98 -12.48
N VAL A 96 -6.84 15.26 -12.02
CA VAL A 96 -7.11 15.61 -10.61
C VAL A 96 -7.90 14.48 -9.96
N PHE A 97 -7.26 13.77 -9.04
CA PHE A 97 -7.87 12.68 -8.29
C PHE A 97 -8.42 13.20 -6.96
N LYS A 98 -9.67 12.83 -6.67
CA LYS A 98 -10.32 13.15 -5.40
C LYS A 98 -11.15 11.95 -4.94
N GLY A 99 -10.72 11.33 -3.85
CA GLY A 99 -11.45 10.27 -3.16
C GLY A 99 -12.42 10.81 -2.12
N VAL A 100 -13.09 9.88 -1.44
CA VAL A 100 -13.92 10.19 -0.26
C VAL A 100 -13.00 10.62 0.87
N GLN A 101 -13.28 11.76 1.51
CA GLN A 101 -12.46 12.35 2.59
C GLN A 101 -10.99 12.60 2.20
N THR A 102 -10.71 12.90 0.92
CA THR A 102 -9.38 13.32 0.48
C THR A 102 -9.42 14.70 -0.16
N LEU A 103 -8.28 15.39 -0.12
CA LEU A 103 -8.07 16.59 -0.92
C LEU A 103 -7.79 16.22 -2.38
N PRO A 104 -8.09 17.11 -3.34
CA PRO A 104 -7.72 16.91 -4.73
C PRO A 104 -6.20 16.84 -4.87
N ARG A 105 -5.72 15.82 -5.57
CA ARG A 105 -4.31 15.58 -5.91
C ARG A 105 -4.18 15.62 -7.42
N ALA A 106 -3.34 16.52 -7.93
CA ALA A 106 -3.12 16.66 -9.35
C ALA A 106 -1.83 15.96 -9.78
N TYR A 107 -1.89 15.23 -10.88
CA TYR A 107 -0.73 14.58 -11.49
C TYR A 107 -0.71 14.85 -12.99
N VAL A 108 0.49 15.10 -13.52
CA VAL A 108 0.79 15.04 -14.94
C VAL A 108 0.97 13.57 -15.29
N GLU A 109 0.08 13.03 -16.10
CA GLU A 109 0.10 11.64 -16.57
C GLU A 109 0.26 11.59 -18.10
N TYR A 110 0.89 10.54 -18.60
CA TYR A 110 1.16 10.34 -20.02
C TYR A 110 0.34 9.16 -20.56
N PRO A 111 -0.01 9.15 -21.86
CA PRO A 111 -0.58 7.97 -22.50
C PRO A 111 0.29 6.72 -22.29
N ALA A 112 -0.35 5.61 -21.93
CA ALA A 112 0.31 4.32 -21.74
C ALA A 112 -0.14 3.34 -22.81
N ILE A 113 0.82 2.73 -23.51
CA ILE A 113 0.55 1.77 -24.59
C ILE A 113 0.88 0.36 -24.12
N PHE A 114 -0.08 -0.55 -24.28
CA PHE A 114 0.03 -1.96 -23.91
C PHE A 114 -0.13 -2.85 -25.14
N THR A 115 0.50 -4.02 -25.09
CA THR A 115 0.35 -5.07 -26.09
C THR A 115 -0.58 -6.17 -25.57
N SER A 116 -1.38 -6.81 -26.41
CA SER A 116 -2.13 -8.00 -25.99
C SER A 116 -1.22 -9.22 -25.95
N PRO A 117 -1.48 -10.21 -25.06
CA PRO A 117 -0.69 -11.44 -24.97
C PRO A 117 -0.98 -12.46 -26.10
N GLU A 118 -1.68 -12.03 -27.16
CA GLU A 118 -2.09 -12.89 -28.27
C GLU A 118 -0.92 -13.14 -29.24
N LYS A 119 -1.00 -14.23 -30.04
CA LYS A 119 0.04 -14.58 -31.03
C LYS A 119 0.31 -13.46 -32.03
N GLU A 120 -0.73 -12.71 -32.38
CA GLU A 120 -0.64 -11.45 -33.11
C GLU A 120 -1.03 -10.32 -32.13
N PRO A 121 -0.05 -9.64 -31.52
CA PRO A 121 -0.32 -8.65 -30.50
C PRO A 121 -1.11 -7.47 -31.07
N ARG A 122 -2.18 -7.10 -30.40
CA ARG A 122 -2.91 -5.84 -30.60
C ARG A 122 -2.36 -4.79 -29.66
N TYR A 123 -2.37 -3.53 -30.10
CA TYR A 123 -1.85 -2.41 -29.32
C TYR A 123 -3.01 -1.56 -28.83
N PHE A 124 -3.01 -1.27 -27.53
CA PHE A 124 -4.03 -0.47 -26.88
C PHE A 124 -3.39 0.70 -26.14
N MET A 125 -3.94 1.89 -26.31
CA MET A 125 -3.49 3.09 -25.59
C MET A 125 -4.55 3.52 -24.58
N TYR A 126 -4.13 3.68 -23.33
CA TYR A 126 -4.87 4.41 -22.31
C TYR A 126 -4.36 5.85 -22.29
N ALA A 127 -5.13 6.77 -22.87
CA ALA A 127 -4.84 8.20 -22.84
C ALA A 127 -5.51 8.84 -21.61
N PRO A 128 -4.74 9.41 -20.66
CA PRO A 128 -5.31 10.05 -19.48
C PRO A 128 -6.19 11.23 -19.89
N ILE A 129 -7.33 11.37 -19.21
CA ILE A 129 -8.27 12.47 -19.39
C ILE A 129 -7.98 13.51 -18.33
N ASP A 130 -7.74 14.74 -18.76
CA ASP A 130 -7.44 15.83 -17.87
C ASP A 130 -8.68 16.27 -17.07
N TYR A 131 -8.48 17.19 -16.13
CA TYR A 131 -9.55 17.72 -15.28
C TYR A 131 -10.63 18.52 -16.03
N LYS A 132 -10.42 18.85 -17.32
CA LYS A 132 -11.37 19.52 -18.21
C LYS A 132 -12.11 18.54 -19.14
N GLY A 133 -11.73 17.27 -19.14
CA GLY A 133 -12.29 16.25 -20.03
C GLY A 133 -11.52 16.09 -21.35
N GLU A 134 -10.43 16.83 -21.54
CA GLU A 134 -9.57 16.76 -22.72
C GLU A 134 -8.59 15.59 -22.59
N HIS A 135 -8.21 15.00 -23.72
CA HIS A 135 -7.24 13.90 -23.77
C HIS A 135 -6.60 13.82 -25.15
N PHE A 136 -5.41 13.21 -25.19
CA PHE A 136 -4.77 12.88 -26.45
C PHE A 136 -5.60 11.84 -27.23
N THR A 137 -5.81 12.09 -28.53
CA THR A 137 -6.49 11.15 -29.44
C THR A 137 -5.47 10.64 -30.47
N PRO A 138 -5.09 9.35 -30.44
CA PRO A 138 -4.09 8.82 -31.36
C PRO A 138 -4.60 8.82 -32.80
N ALA A 139 -3.73 9.18 -33.74
CA ALA A 139 -4.05 9.23 -35.17
C ALA A 139 -4.50 7.86 -35.69
N ASP A 140 -5.54 7.86 -36.54
CA ASP A 140 -6.08 6.67 -37.22
C ASP A 140 -6.62 5.56 -36.28
N SER A 141 -6.63 5.78 -34.97
CA SER A 141 -7.05 4.81 -33.95
C SER A 141 -8.57 4.71 -33.81
N LYS A 142 -9.03 3.63 -33.17
CA LYS A 142 -10.45 3.44 -32.83
C LYS A 142 -10.69 3.56 -31.33
N PRO A 143 -11.62 4.42 -30.87
CA PRO A 143 -12.00 4.46 -29.47
C PRO A 143 -12.68 3.14 -29.07
N VAL A 144 -12.33 2.62 -27.91
CA VAL A 144 -12.89 1.39 -27.33
C VAL A 144 -13.74 1.77 -26.13
N THR A 145 -15.03 1.45 -26.18
CA THR A 145 -15.99 1.85 -25.14
C THR A 145 -16.87 0.69 -24.69
N GLY A 146 -17.58 0.89 -23.56
CA GLY A 146 -18.58 -0.06 -23.06
C GLY A 146 -18.02 -1.45 -22.78
N LYS A 147 -18.71 -2.49 -23.26
CA LYS A 147 -18.32 -3.89 -23.03
C LYS A 147 -16.95 -4.23 -23.63
N ALA A 148 -16.60 -3.64 -24.77
CA ALA A 148 -15.31 -3.89 -25.41
C ALA A 148 -14.14 -3.40 -24.54
N ALA A 149 -14.30 -2.24 -23.88
CA ALA A 149 -13.29 -1.72 -22.96
C ALA A 149 -13.09 -2.66 -21.76
N ALA A 150 -14.18 -3.18 -21.18
CA ALA A 150 -14.09 -4.14 -20.08
C ALA A 150 -13.39 -5.45 -20.48
N THR A 151 -13.59 -5.91 -21.72
CA THR A 151 -12.86 -7.08 -22.26
C THR A 151 -11.37 -6.79 -22.40
N VAL A 152 -11.00 -5.61 -22.89
CA VAL A 152 -9.59 -5.20 -23.03
C VAL A 152 -8.93 -5.05 -21.65
N ASP A 153 -9.60 -4.44 -20.68
CA ASP A 153 -9.09 -4.33 -19.30
C ASP A 153 -8.76 -5.71 -18.71
N ASN A 154 -9.67 -6.67 -18.89
CA ASN A 154 -9.49 -8.05 -18.42
C ASN A 154 -8.36 -8.76 -19.17
N LEU A 155 -8.25 -8.56 -20.48
CA LEU A 155 -7.21 -9.14 -21.33
C LEU A 155 -5.82 -8.65 -20.95
N LEU A 156 -5.69 -7.34 -20.68
CA LEU A 156 -4.41 -6.70 -20.36
C LEU A 156 -4.06 -6.80 -18.87
N PHE A 157 -4.97 -7.34 -18.05
CA PHE A 157 -4.87 -7.27 -16.59
C PHE A 157 -4.58 -5.84 -16.10
N ALA A 158 -5.13 -4.83 -16.80
CA ALA A 158 -4.90 -3.42 -16.51
C ALA A 158 -5.53 -3.08 -15.15
N GLY A 159 -4.72 -3.13 -14.09
CA GLY A 159 -5.13 -2.94 -12.69
C GLY A 159 -4.84 -4.10 -11.72
N GLY A 160 -4.15 -5.17 -12.16
CA GLY A 160 -3.74 -6.29 -11.30
C GLY A 160 -2.25 -6.24 -10.86
N TRP A 161 -1.92 -6.94 -9.78
CA TRP A 161 -0.58 -7.00 -9.16
C TRP A 161 0.52 -7.69 -10.01
N LEU A 162 0.16 -8.32 -11.14
CA LEU A 162 1.06 -9.07 -12.04
C LEU A 162 0.88 -8.65 -13.52
N GLY A 163 0.39 -7.44 -13.78
CA GLY A 163 -0.08 -7.01 -15.10
C GLY A 163 1.01 -6.86 -16.17
N ASN A 164 0.59 -6.92 -17.44
CA ASN A 164 1.44 -6.60 -18.58
C ASN A 164 1.92 -5.14 -18.47
N ALA A 165 3.22 -4.91 -18.52
CA ALA A 165 3.77 -3.56 -18.44
C ALA A 165 3.49 -2.78 -19.75
N PRO A 166 3.30 -1.45 -19.69
CA PRO A 166 3.26 -0.67 -20.92
C PRO A 166 4.62 -0.75 -21.62
N ILE A 167 4.65 -0.51 -22.94
CA ILE A 167 5.89 -0.48 -23.73
C ILE A 167 6.91 0.44 -23.04
N VAL A 168 6.51 1.68 -22.77
CA VAL A 168 7.27 2.63 -21.97
C VAL A 168 6.46 3.02 -20.75
N SER A 169 7.08 2.97 -19.57
CA SER A 169 6.49 3.47 -18.34
C SER A 169 7.04 4.86 -18.03
N VAL A 170 6.22 5.90 -18.19
CA VAL A 170 6.54 7.24 -17.71
C VAL A 170 5.89 7.43 -16.36
N LYS A 171 6.70 7.65 -15.32
CA LYS A 171 6.17 7.95 -13.99
C LYS A 171 5.43 9.29 -14.05
N LYS A 172 4.22 9.28 -13.50
CA LYS A 172 3.47 10.50 -13.28
C LYS A 172 4.20 11.43 -12.31
N GLU A 173 3.92 12.72 -12.44
CA GLU A 173 4.51 13.74 -11.59
C GLU A 173 3.40 14.53 -10.89
N GLY A 174 3.47 14.60 -9.57
CA GLY A 174 2.56 15.42 -8.78
C GLY A 174 2.79 16.89 -9.01
N VAL A 175 1.72 17.62 -9.32
CA VAL A 175 1.74 19.06 -9.59
C VAL A 175 0.73 19.79 -8.72
N ALA A 176 0.84 21.12 -8.65
CA ALA A 176 -0.17 21.93 -7.99
C ALA A 176 -1.53 21.73 -8.64
N THR A 177 -2.58 21.60 -7.82
CA THR A 177 -3.95 21.56 -8.33
C THR A 177 -4.23 22.82 -9.15
N PRO A 178 -4.72 22.70 -10.40
CA PRO A 178 -5.00 23.85 -11.25
C PRO A 178 -5.93 24.86 -10.56
N ALA A 179 -5.63 26.16 -10.70
CA ALA A 179 -6.37 27.21 -10.01
C ALA A 179 -7.84 27.32 -10.47
N ASP A 180 -8.12 26.90 -11.70
CA ASP A 180 -9.46 26.82 -12.31
C ASP A 180 -10.15 25.47 -12.10
N TYR A 181 -9.53 24.54 -11.36
CA TYR A 181 -10.17 23.28 -11.00
C TYR A 181 -11.33 23.53 -10.04
N VAL A 182 -12.55 23.39 -10.55
CA VAL A 182 -13.76 23.36 -9.73
C VAL A 182 -14.00 21.92 -9.30
N ALA A 183 -13.73 21.62 -8.04
CA ALA A 183 -14.06 20.32 -7.48
C ALA A 183 -15.56 20.03 -7.71
N PRO A 184 -15.93 18.90 -8.33
CA PRO A 184 -17.32 18.46 -8.41
C PRO A 184 -17.91 18.56 -7.00
N THR A 185 -19.00 19.31 -6.87
CA THR A 185 -19.54 19.83 -5.60
C THR A 185 -19.53 18.81 -4.48
N GLN A 186 -18.50 18.92 -3.62
CA GLN A 186 -18.42 18.63 -2.18
C GLN A 186 -16.95 18.73 -1.76
N SER A 187 -16.38 19.94 -1.79
CA SER A 187 -15.15 20.21 -1.02
C SER A 187 -15.59 20.69 0.36
N GLU A 188 -15.66 19.76 1.31
CA GLU A 188 -16.12 19.98 2.70
C GLU A 188 -14.97 20.37 3.64
N LEU A 189 -13.82 20.85 3.14
CA LEU A 189 -12.72 21.30 4.00
C LEU A 189 -13.15 22.34 5.05
N ARG A 190 -14.24 23.08 4.79
CA ARG A 190 -14.82 24.07 5.72
C ARG A 190 -15.98 23.57 6.58
N LYS A 191 -16.51 22.36 6.36
CA LYS A 191 -17.49 21.75 7.30
C LYS A 191 -16.74 20.94 8.35
N ALA A 192 -15.91 21.62 9.12
CA ALA A 192 -15.19 21.06 10.26
C ALA A 192 -16.14 20.15 11.09
N PHE A 193 -15.74 18.89 11.23
CA PHE A 193 -16.36 17.86 12.06
C PHE A 193 -17.80 17.43 11.70
N SER A 194 -18.25 17.45 10.44
CA SER A 194 -19.44 16.65 10.06
C SER A 194 -19.06 15.19 9.90
N TYR A 195 -19.43 14.38 10.89
CA TYR A 195 -19.33 12.92 10.82
C TYR A 195 -20.52 12.36 10.06
N ALA A 196 -20.29 11.69 8.94
CA ALA A 196 -21.24 10.72 8.40
C ALA A 196 -21.07 9.37 9.14
N PRO A 197 -22.14 8.57 9.29
CA PRO A 197 -22.01 7.21 9.82
C PRO A 197 -20.99 6.39 8.99
N ASN A 198 -20.02 5.77 9.67
CA ASN A 198 -18.90 4.99 9.11
C ASN A 198 -17.73 5.80 8.52
N ASP A 199 -17.67 7.11 8.73
CA ASP A 199 -16.48 7.88 8.42
C ASP A 199 -15.28 7.43 9.28
N ARG A 200 -14.07 7.60 8.73
CA ARG A 200 -12.83 7.46 9.50
C ARG A 200 -12.62 8.68 10.38
N VAL A 201 -12.10 8.47 11.59
CA VAL A 201 -11.68 9.54 12.50
C VAL A 201 -10.23 9.32 12.91
N CYS A 202 -9.41 10.37 12.81
CA CYS A 202 -7.98 10.31 13.05
C CYS A 202 -7.58 11.19 14.24
N PHE A 203 -6.59 10.74 15.02
CA PHE A 203 -5.99 11.53 16.09
C PHE A 203 -4.48 11.34 16.11
N LEU A 204 -3.74 12.39 16.46
CA LEU A 204 -2.36 12.24 16.89
C LEU A 204 -2.35 11.86 18.39
N PRO A 205 -1.66 10.78 18.79
CA PRO A 205 -1.61 10.38 20.18
C PRO A 205 -0.81 11.41 21.00
N GLY A 206 -1.36 11.79 22.16
CA GLY A 206 -0.73 12.71 23.11
C GLY A 206 -1.09 12.34 24.55
N GLY A 207 -0.27 12.76 25.52
CA GLY A 207 -0.48 12.41 26.94
C GLY A 207 -0.64 10.90 27.14
N ARG A 208 -1.69 10.49 27.87
CA ARG A 208 -1.96 9.08 28.17
C ARG A 208 -2.19 8.20 26.93
N SER A 209 -2.77 8.75 25.86
CA SER A 209 -2.93 7.99 24.62
C SER A 209 -1.57 7.69 23.95
N LEU A 210 -0.57 8.58 24.09
CA LEU A 210 0.79 8.34 23.62
C LEU A 210 1.51 7.29 24.47
N GLU A 211 1.33 7.33 25.79
CA GLU A 211 1.85 6.29 26.69
C GLU A 211 1.31 4.90 26.30
N ALA A 212 0.01 4.78 26.05
CA ALA A 212 -0.62 3.53 25.61
C ALA A 212 -0.07 3.05 24.26
N VAL A 213 0.10 3.95 23.28
CA VAL A 213 0.68 3.61 21.97
C VAL A 213 2.14 3.17 22.10
N ASN A 214 2.93 3.82 22.94
CA ASN A 214 4.33 3.48 23.16
C ASN A 214 4.48 2.11 23.85
N ASP A 215 3.66 1.83 24.88
CA ASP A 215 3.63 0.53 25.54
C ASP A 215 3.20 -0.57 24.55
N TYR A 216 2.14 -0.34 23.77
CA TYR A 216 1.69 -1.26 22.73
C TYR A 216 2.83 -1.57 21.73
N ARG A 217 3.52 -0.54 21.23
CA ARG A 217 4.66 -0.72 20.31
C ARG A 217 5.82 -1.49 20.93
N ALA A 218 6.15 -1.21 22.18
CA ALA A 218 7.21 -1.91 22.90
C ALA A 218 6.87 -3.40 23.07
N ARG A 219 5.63 -3.72 23.49
CA ARG A 219 5.14 -5.09 23.62
C ARG A 219 5.10 -5.81 22.27
N THR A 220 4.66 -5.14 21.20
CA THR A 220 4.65 -5.72 19.84
C THR A 220 6.07 -6.02 19.35
N LYS A 221 7.03 -5.09 19.55
CA LYS A 221 8.43 -5.31 19.17
C LYS A 221 9.05 -6.49 19.91
N GLU A 222 8.77 -6.61 21.21
CA GLU A 222 9.25 -7.73 22.01
C GLU A 222 8.59 -9.06 21.60
N TRP A 223 7.28 -9.04 21.35
CA TRP A 223 6.55 -10.20 20.84
C TRP A 223 7.10 -10.68 19.49
N GLU A 224 7.36 -9.77 18.54
CA GLU A 224 8.00 -10.09 17.26
C GLU A 224 9.41 -10.67 17.43
N ARG A 225 10.19 -10.15 18.39
CA ARG A 225 11.53 -10.68 18.70
C ARG A 225 11.44 -12.13 19.17
N LEU A 226 10.56 -12.41 20.14
CA LEU A 226 10.37 -13.76 20.68
C LEU A 226 9.85 -14.75 19.61
N ILE A 227 8.94 -14.31 18.74
CA ILE A 227 8.51 -15.13 17.59
C ILE A 227 9.67 -15.45 16.66
N LYS A 228 10.48 -14.45 16.29
CA LYS A 228 11.65 -14.68 15.42
C LYS A 228 12.65 -15.64 16.06
N GLU A 229 12.86 -15.57 17.37
CA GLU A 229 13.71 -16.50 18.10
C GLU A 229 13.16 -17.93 18.09
N ALA A 230 11.85 -18.10 18.30
CA ALA A 230 11.22 -19.41 18.23
C ALA A 230 11.24 -19.99 16.80
N CYS A 231 10.92 -19.18 15.78
CA CYS A 231 11.03 -19.57 14.38
C CYS A 231 12.45 -20.01 14.03
N ARG A 232 13.46 -19.23 14.42
CA ARG A 232 14.88 -19.58 14.20
C ARG A 232 15.25 -20.89 14.91
N GLY A 233 14.81 -21.09 16.15
CA GLY A 233 15.07 -22.34 16.88
C GLY A 233 14.47 -23.57 16.19
N ILE A 234 13.26 -23.45 15.63
CA ILE A 234 12.63 -24.51 14.83
C ILE A 234 13.39 -24.75 13.52
N GLU A 235 13.76 -23.69 12.81
CA GLU A 235 14.52 -23.77 11.56
C GLU A 235 15.90 -24.42 11.75
N GLU A 236 16.63 -24.03 12.79
CA GLU A 236 17.93 -24.62 13.15
C GLU A 236 17.81 -26.11 13.47
N GLU A 237 16.76 -26.52 14.17
CA GLU A 237 16.51 -27.92 14.48
C GLU A 237 16.11 -28.73 13.23
N THR A 238 15.27 -28.15 12.37
CA THR A 238 14.91 -28.75 11.08
C THR A 238 16.14 -28.88 10.17
N ALA A 239 17.04 -27.89 10.18
CA ALA A 239 18.24 -27.89 9.36
C ALA A 239 19.19 -29.06 9.68
N LYS A 240 19.21 -29.56 10.93
CA LYS A 240 19.95 -30.78 11.30
C LYS A 240 19.45 -32.02 10.56
N GLN A 241 18.18 -32.02 10.16
CA GLN A 241 17.55 -33.11 9.40
C GLN A 241 17.65 -32.92 7.88
N LYS A 242 18.21 -31.80 7.42
CA LYS A 242 18.36 -31.49 5.99
C LYS A 242 18.99 -32.65 5.20
N PRO A 243 20.05 -33.35 5.67
CA PRO A 243 20.60 -34.49 4.93
C PRO A 243 19.59 -35.62 4.67
N ALA A 244 18.74 -35.93 5.66
CA ALA A 244 17.69 -36.95 5.52
C ALA A 244 16.56 -36.50 4.58
N ILE A 245 16.25 -35.20 4.56
CA ILE A 245 15.28 -34.61 3.62
C ILE A 245 15.83 -34.69 2.19
N LEU A 246 17.09 -34.30 1.99
CA LEU A 246 17.74 -34.30 0.67
C LEU A 246 17.91 -35.72 0.11
N ALA A 247 18.08 -36.73 0.95
CA ALA A 247 18.17 -38.13 0.51
C ALA A 247 16.92 -38.63 -0.24
N ASN A 248 15.78 -37.98 -0.04
CA ASN A 248 14.52 -38.30 -0.73
C ASN A 248 14.28 -37.44 -1.98
N LEU A 249 15.24 -36.60 -2.39
CA LEU A 249 15.13 -35.70 -3.53
C LEU A 249 16.11 -36.08 -4.65
N PRO A 250 15.85 -35.64 -5.90
CA PRO A 250 16.80 -35.81 -6.99
C PRO A 250 18.18 -35.23 -6.67
N ALA A 251 19.23 -35.86 -7.20
CA ALA A 251 20.60 -35.41 -6.99
C ALA A 251 20.80 -33.96 -7.50
N GLY A 252 21.45 -33.13 -6.68
CA GLY A 252 21.70 -31.71 -6.99
C GLY A 252 20.60 -30.74 -6.56
N GLU A 253 19.46 -31.25 -6.07
CA GLU A 253 18.38 -30.42 -5.55
C GLU A 253 18.65 -29.94 -4.11
N ASP A 254 18.07 -28.80 -3.74
CA ASP A 254 18.16 -28.24 -2.40
C ASP A 254 16.78 -27.82 -1.87
N VAL A 255 16.68 -27.53 -0.57
CA VAL A 255 15.46 -27.11 0.10
C VAL A 255 15.63 -25.79 0.84
N ARG A 256 14.60 -24.96 0.73
CA ARG A 256 14.38 -23.78 1.57
C ARG A 256 13.53 -24.19 2.78
N ILE A 257 14.08 -23.98 3.96
CA ILE A 257 13.39 -24.13 5.24
C ILE A 257 12.96 -22.73 5.69
N SER A 258 11.71 -22.57 6.10
CA SER A 258 11.21 -21.32 6.64
C SER A 258 10.14 -21.59 7.67
N CYS A 259 10.17 -20.88 8.79
CA CYS A 259 9.13 -20.88 9.79
C CYS A 259 8.46 -19.51 9.81
N THR A 260 7.15 -19.51 9.58
CA THR A 260 6.28 -18.34 9.65
C THR A 260 5.36 -18.48 10.86
N TYR A 261 4.51 -17.49 11.08
CA TYR A 261 3.54 -17.52 12.16
C TYR A 261 2.20 -16.95 11.66
N SER A 262 1.14 -17.41 12.29
CA SER A 262 -0.21 -16.91 12.09
C SER A 262 -0.83 -16.54 13.44
N TYR A 263 -1.66 -15.50 13.45
CA TYR A 263 -2.33 -14.98 14.64
C TYR A 263 -3.62 -14.26 14.22
N SER A 264 -4.55 -14.07 15.15
CA SER A 264 -5.72 -13.24 14.88
C SER A 264 -5.37 -11.76 15.05
N SER A 265 -5.81 -10.92 14.12
CA SER A 265 -5.55 -9.47 14.14
C SER A 265 -6.19 -8.73 15.33
N GLY A 266 -7.02 -9.41 16.13
CA GLY A 266 -7.73 -8.84 17.27
C GLY A 266 -6.92 -8.74 18.57
N GLY A 267 -5.73 -9.37 18.62
CA GLY A 267 -4.94 -9.51 19.84
C GLY A 267 -5.51 -10.56 20.80
N GLY A 268 -4.70 -10.97 21.78
CA GLY A 268 -5.10 -11.90 22.84
C GLY A 268 -4.96 -13.39 22.52
N ASP A 269 -4.58 -13.76 21.30
CA ASP A 269 -4.34 -15.16 20.93
C ASP A 269 -2.85 -15.52 20.97
N LYS A 270 -2.55 -16.81 21.22
CA LYS A 270 -1.22 -17.36 21.01
C LYS A 270 -0.94 -17.46 19.52
N ALA A 271 0.26 -17.03 19.11
CA ALA A 271 0.75 -17.24 17.76
C ALA A 271 0.88 -18.74 17.46
N GLN A 272 0.42 -19.16 16.29
CA GLN A 272 0.66 -20.50 15.78
C GLN A 272 1.85 -20.44 14.82
N LEU A 273 2.92 -21.17 15.14
CA LEU A 273 4.11 -21.28 14.30
C LEU A 273 3.90 -22.35 13.21
N LEU A 274 4.28 -22.00 11.98
CA LEU A 274 4.05 -22.78 10.77
C LEU A 274 5.39 -23.03 10.08
N LEU A 275 5.80 -24.29 9.96
CA LEU A 275 7.00 -24.69 9.24
C LEU A 275 6.66 -24.98 7.77
N SER A 276 7.44 -24.45 6.85
CA SER A 276 7.37 -24.74 5.43
C SER A 276 8.74 -25.15 4.91
N ILE A 277 8.80 -26.33 4.28
CA ILE A 277 9.99 -26.83 3.58
C ILE A 277 9.62 -26.99 2.12
N ARG A 278 10.34 -26.28 1.26
CA ARG A 278 10.04 -26.23 -0.18
C ARG A 278 11.31 -26.44 -1.00
N ARG A 279 11.17 -27.10 -2.13
CA ARG A 279 12.24 -27.26 -3.12
C ARG A 279 12.71 -25.91 -3.63
N GLU A 280 14.02 -25.71 -3.73
CA GLU A 280 14.59 -24.52 -4.35
C GLU A 280 14.43 -24.53 -5.88
N GLY A 281 14.27 -25.71 -6.49
CA GLY A 281 14.13 -25.85 -7.94
C GLY A 281 15.42 -25.55 -8.70
N LYS A 282 16.57 -25.94 -8.13
CA LYS A 282 17.89 -25.80 -8.78
C LYS A 282 17.98 -26.71 -10.01
N ASP A 283 17.32 -27.86 -9.96
CA ASP A 283 17.21 -28.81 -11.08
C ASP A 283 16.16 -28.42 -12.12
N SER A 284 15.06 -27.79 -11.69
CA SER A 284 13.92 -27.41 -12.53
C SER A 284 13.07 -26.32 -11.89
N MET A 285 12.88 -25.22 -12.64
CA MET A 285 12.00 -24.12 -12.24
C MET A 285 10.54 -24.56 -12.03
N TRP A 286 10.10 -25.65 -12.69
CA TRP A 286 8.76 -26.23 -12.52
C TRP A 286 8.56 -26.96 -11.18
N ASN A 287 9.64 -27.24 -10.47
CA ASN A 287 9.61 -27.89 -9.16
C ASN A 287 9.88 -26.92 -8.00
N ALA A 288 10.35 -25.70 -8.29
CA ALA A 288 10.55 -24.67 -7.29
C ALA A 288 9.25 -24.43 -6.49
N GLY A 289 9.36 -24.37 -5.17
CA GLY A 289 8.23 -24.11 -4.28
C GLY A 289 7.35 -25.32 -3.95
N LYS A 290 7.58 -26.50 -4.55
CA LYS A 290 6.86 -27.73 -4.17
C LYS A 290 7.24 -28.15 -2.75
N THR A 291 6.23 -28.54 -1.97
CA THR A 291 6.38 -28.96 -0.57
C THR A 291 7.09 -30.29 -0.47
N VAL A 292 8.00 -30.42 0.50
CA VAL A 292 8.75 -31.65 0.77
C VAL A 292 8.28 -32.22 2.10
N ASP A 293 8.16 -33.55 2.17
CA ASP A 293 7.83 -34.22 3.43
C ASP A 293 9.00 -34.13 4.41
N VAL A 294 8.66 -33.85 5.67
CA VAL A 294 9.62 -33.63 6.74
C VAL A 294 9.62 -34.86 7.66
N PRO A 295 10.78 -35.43 8.00
CA PRO A 295 10.83 -36.49 8.98
C PRO A 295 10.43 -35.99 10.37
N GLU A 296 9.96 -36.91 11.22
CA GLU A 296 9.68 -36.60 12.61
C GLU A 296 10.96 -36.19 13.35
N SER A 297 10.85 -35.22 14.27
CA SER A 297 11.97 -34.72 15.07
C SER A 297 11.90 -35.19 16.50
N THR A 298 13.05 -35.42 17.13
CA THR A 298 13.10 -35.62 18.59
C THR A 298 12.66 -34.35 19.32
N ALA A 299 12.72 -33.17 18.69
CA ALA A 299 12.34 -31.90 19.30
C ALA A 299 10.85 -31.56 19.18
N TYR A 300 10.16 -32.05 18.15
CA TYR A 300 8.76 -31.68 17.88
C TYR A 300 8.05 -32.70 17.00
N ASN A 301 6.72 -32.74 17.14
CA ASN A 301 5.80 -33.36 16.21
C ASN A 301 5.32 -32.35 15.18
N ILE A 302 4.96 -32.83 13.99
CA ILE A 302 4.42 -32.01 12.91
C ILE A 302 3.02 -32.46 12.50
N LYS A 303 2.16 -31.51 12.15
CA LYS A 303 0.85 -31.79 11.55
C LYS A 303 0.68 -30.99 10.27
N ARG A 304 0.56 -31.68 9.14
CA ARG A 304 0.37 -31.06 7.81
C ARG A 304 -1.00 -30.36 7.72
N ARG A 305 -1.00 -29.14 7.18
CA ARG A 305 -2.20 -28.38 6.81
C ARG A 305 -2.44 -28.43 5.30
N GLU A 306 -3.65 -28.09 4.91
CA GLU A 306 -3.99 -27.74 3.53
C GLU A 306 -3.09 -26.56 3.08
N GLY A 307 -2.43 -26.70 1.92
CA GLY A 307 -1.40 -25.75 1.46
C GLY A 307 0.06 -26.16 1.73
N GLY A 308 0.28 -27.25 2.47
CA GLY A 308 1.59 -27.89 2.63
C GLY A 308 2.51 -27.29 3.69
N GLU A 309 1.97 -26.45 4.57
CA GLU A 309 2.64 -26.01 5.80
C GLU A 309 2.41 -27.02 6.93
N TYR A 310 3.32 -27.05 7.90
CA TYR A 310 3.28 -27.94 9.05
C TYR A 310 3.12 -27.16 10.36
N ILE A 311 2.14 -27.53 11.17
CA ILE A 311 2.02 -27.01 12.55
C ILE A 311 3.05 -27.75 13.40
N VAL A 312 3.90 -27.00 14.11
CA VAL A 312 4.94 -27.55 14.99
C VAL A 312 4.42 -27.65 16.42
N THR A 313 4.50 -28.85 17.02
CA THR A 313 4.16 -29.10 18.43
C THR A 313 5.37 -29.66 19.15
N PRO A 314 5.98 -28.93 20.11
CA PRO A 314 7.18 -29.40 20.81
C PRO A 314 6.96 -30.72 21.56
N ARG A 315 7.97 -31.59 21.54
CA ARG A 315 8.02 -32.82 22.34
C ARG A 315 8.55 -32.49 23.74
N LYS A 316 7.66 -32.26 24.69
CA LYS A 316 8.03 -31.82 26.05
C LYS A 316 8.76 -32.91 26.87
N ASP A 317 8.81 -34.13 26.37
CA ASP A 317 9.46 -35.30 26.95
C ASP A 317 10.95 -35.45 26.59
N THR A 318 11.46 -34.72 25.59
CA THR A 318 12.87 -34.77 25.18
C THR A 318 13.63 -33.49 25.57
N GLU A 319 14.96 -33.55 25.68
CA GLU A 319 15.76 -32.36 26.01
C GLU A 319 15.74 -31.31 24.89
N GLU A 320 15.80 -31.76 23.63
CA GLU A 320 15.68 -30.88 22.47
C GLU A 320 14.29 -30.25 22.40
N GLY A 321 13.24 -31.01 22.66
CA GLY A 321 11.87 -30.51 22.59
C GLY A 321 11.50 -29.62 23.77
N LYS A 322 12.10 -29.80 24.94
CA LYS A 322 12.02 -28.82 26.05
C LYS A 322 12.62 -27.46 25.68
N LYS A 323 13.71 -27.42 24.91
CA LYS A 323 14.31 -26.16 24.43
C LYS A 323 13.37 -25.42 23.48
N ILE A 324 12.80 -26.12 22.50
CA ILE A 324 11.81 -25.53 21.58
C ILE A 324 10.54 -25.12 22.35
N ALA A 325 10.07 -25.96 23.28
CA ALA A 325 8.93 -25.64 24.13
C ALA A 325 9.16 -24.36 24.93
N ALA A 326 10.34 -24.17 25.52
CA ALA A 326 10.68 -22.96 26.26
C ALA A 326 10.62 -21.70 25.39
N LEU A 327 11.10 -21.77 24.14
CA LEU A 327 11.01 -20.65 23.19
C LEU A 327 9.56 -20.32 22.84
N ILE A 328 8.72 -21.33 22.58
CA ILE A 328 7.31 -21.13 22.23
C ILE A 328 6.50 -20.66 23.45
N ASP A 329 6.75 -21.23 24.62
CA ASP A 329 6.05 -20.89 25.86
C ASP A 329 6.42 -19.47 26.37
N ALA A 330 7.59 -18.95 25.98
CA ALA A 330 8.00 -17.57 26.25
C ALA A 330 7.23 -16.53 25.43
N ILE A 331 6.60 -16.91 24.30
CA ILE A 331 5.84 -15.97 23.45
C ILE A 331 4.55 -15.58 24.20
N PRO A 332 4.36 -14.29 24.56
CA PRO A 332 3.14 -13.85 25.20
C PRO A 332 1.97 -13.87 24.21
N LEU A 333 0.75 -13.66 24.72
CA LEU A 333 -0.41 -13.42 23.86
C LEU A 333 -0.15 -12.20 22.98
N THR A 334 -0.64 -12.25 21.74
CA THR A 334 -0.47 -11.18 20.76
C THR A 334 -0.93 -9.85 21.35
N PRO A 335 -0.06 -8.83 21.45
CA PRO A 335 -0.46 -7.52 21.97
C PRO A 335 -1.57 -6.91 21.12
N GLY A 336 -2.56 -6.31 21.76
CA GLY A 336 -3.67 -5.66 21.07
C GLY A 336 -3.98 -4.30 21.67
N LEU A 337 -4.45 -3.36 20.84
CA LEU A 337 -4.93 -2.07 21.33
C LEU A 337 -6.21 -2.18 22.18
N ARG A 338 -6.82 -3.38 22.20
CA ARG A 338 -7.93 -3.74 23.10
C ARG A 338 -7.53 -3.79 24.58
N ASP A 339 -6.24 -3.89 24.87
CA ASP A 339 -5.69 -3.89 26.22
C ASP A 339 -5.74 -2.50 26.88
N TYR A 340 -6.10 -1.45 26.13
CA TYR A 340 -6.12 -0.05 26.58
C TYR A 340 -7.54 0.52 26.49
N PRO A 341 -8.40 0.31 27.51
CA PRO A 341 -9.77 0.78 27.52
C PRO A 341 -9.93 2.29 27.29
N GLU A 342 -8.93 3.09 27.67
CA GLU A 342 -8.90 4.53 27.41
C GLU A 342 -8.87 4.90 25.93
N LEU A 343 -8.44 3.99 25.05
CA LEU A 343 -8.45 4.19 23.60
C LEU A 343 -9.78 3.78 22.97
N HIS A 344 -10.70 3.18 23.72
CA HIS A 344 -11.96 2.68 23.17
C HIS A 344 -12.94 3.83 22.92
N ALA A 345 -13.28 4.05 21.65
CA ALA A 345 -14.31 4.98 21.26
C ALA A 345 -15.71 4.45 21.63
N ASN A 346 -16.57 5.35 22.11
CA ASN A 346 -17.94 5.07 22.52
C ASN A 346 -18.95 5.12 21.34
N TYR A 347 -18.49 4.83 20.13
CA TYR A 347 -19.29 4.92 18.92
C TYR A 347 -20.34 3.80 18.83
N LYS A 348 -21.55 4.15 18.38
CA LYS A 348 -22.56 3.13 17.99
C LYS A 348 -22.17 2.57 16.62
N ILE A 349 -21.48 1.43 16.62
CA ILE A 349 -20.97 0.81 15.39
C ILE A 349 -22.00 -0.21 14.91
N LYS A 350 -22.40 -0.08 13.64
CA LYS A 350 -23.13 -1.16 12.97
C LYS A 350 -22.13 -2.27 12.72
N LYS A 351 -22.26 -3.36 13.46
CA LYS A 351 -21.48 -4.58 13.30
C LYS A 351 -21.67 -5.13 11.88
N ASP A 352 -20.68 -5.00 11.02
CA ASP A 352 -20.61 -5.76 9.77
C ASP A 352 -19.64 -6.95 9.91
N GLN A 353 -19.89 -8.00 9.12
CA GLN A 353 -19.21 -9.28 9.26
C GLN A 353 -17.71 -9.19 8.93
N ILE A 354 -17.34 -8.33 7.98
CA ILE A 354 -15.94 -8.15 7.55
C ILE A 354 -15.15 -7.39 8.62
N GLY A 355 -15.70 -6.31 9.17
CA GLY A 355 -15.11 -5.53 10.24
C GLY A 355 -14.91 -6.34 11.53
N GLN A 356 -15.83 -7.26 11.82
CA GLN A 356 -15.66 -8.22 12.91
C GLN A 356 -14.55 -9.23 12.63
N MET A 357 -14.54 -9.84 11.44
CA MET A 357 -13.52 -10.82 11.05
C MET A 357 -12.11 -10.23 11.04
N LEU A 358 -11.95 -8.98 10.60
CA LEU A 358 -10.68 -8.29 10.55
C LEU A 358 -10.25 -7.68 11.90
N GLY A 359 -11.08 -7.78 12.93
CA GLY A 359 -10.81 -7.22 14.26
C GLY A 359 -10.91 -5.70 14.34
N VAL A 360 -11.19 -5.02 13.22
CA VAL A 360 -11.46 -3.57 13.07
C VAL A 360 -12.89 -3.24 13.48
N ASN A 361 -13.25 -3.64 14.70
CA ASN A 361 -14.43 -3.10 15.35
C ASN A 361 -14.15 -1.62 15.58
N GLY A 362 -14.86 -0.71 14.91
CA GLY A 362 -14.52 0.73 14.83
C GLY A 362 -14.38 1.50 16.16
N SER A 363 -14.55 0.83 17.30
CA SER A 363 -14.34 1.36 18.65
C SER A 363 -12.88 1.29 19.07
N VAL A 364 -12.09 0.36 18.54
CA VAL A 364 -10.67 0.21 18.85
C VAL A 364 -9.88 0.83 17.70
N PRO A 365 -8.90 1.70 17.96
CA PRO A 365 -8.13 2.30 16.88
C PRO A 365 -7.18 1.29 16.24
N GLN A 366 -6.74 1.61 15.04
CA GLN A 366 -5.49 1.12 14.47
C GLN A 366 -4.40 2.17 14.74
N VAL A 367 -3.18 1.72 15.05
CA VAL A 367 -2.00 2.58 15.05
C VAL A 367 -1.35 2.47 13.68
N THR A 368 -1.20 3.60 12.99
CA THR A 368 -0.59 3.69 11.66
C THR A 368 0.39 4.85 11.63
N ASP A 369 1.35 4.80 10.72
CA ASP A 369 2.29 5.90 10.49
C ASP A 369 2.02 6.53 9.13
N ALA A 370 1.94 7.86 9.08
CA ALA A 370 1.72 8.62 7.85
C ALA A 370 2.48 9.95 7.92
N GLY A 371 3.31 10.22 6.92
CA GLY A 371 4.05 11.47 6.80
C GLY A 371 5.00 11.77 7.97
N GLY A 372 5.50 10.74 8.63
CA GLY A 372 6.35 10.85 9.84
C GLY A 372 5.57 10.99 11.15
N TYR A 373 4.24 10.95 11.12
CA TYR A 373 3.38 11.00 12.31
C TYR A 373 2.82 9.63 12.64
N THR A 374 2.73 9.33 13.92
CA THR A 374 1.92 8.22 14.41
C THR A 374 0.47 8.68 14.57
N VAL A 375 -0.47 7.91 14.03
CA VAL A 375 -1.88 8.25 13.96
C VAL A 375 -2.72 7.12 14.55
N LEU A 376 -3.68 7.48 15.42
CA LEU A 376 -4.77 6.63 15.85
C LEU A 376 -5.92 6.75 14.86
N LEU A 377 -6.17 5.69 14.11
CA LEU A 377 -7.22 5.62 13.09
C LEU A 377 -8.41 4.81 13.58
N TYR A 378 -9.57 5.44 13.70
CA TYR A 378 -10.84 4.79 14.01
C TYR A 378 -11.65 4.60 12.74
N ASN A 379 -12.06 3.37 12.43
CA ASN A 379 -12.91 3.03 11.29
C ASN A 379 -14.41 3.24 11.56
N ALA A 380 -14.73 4.16 12.46
CA ALA A 380 -16.09 4.59 12.74
C ALA A 380 -16.08 6.02 13.30
N ALA A 381 -17.21 6.69 13.15
CA ALA A 381 -17.43 8.05 13.61
C ALA A 381 -18.65 8.12 14.55
N PRO A 382 -18.72 9.11 15.46
CA PRO A 382 -19.86 9.26 16.34
C PRO A 382 -21.12 9.60 15.54
N SER A 383 -22.27 9.03 15.95
CA SER A 383 -23.57 9.26 15.30
C SER A 383 -24.07 10.71 15.41
N SER A 384 -23.38 11.57 16.16
CA SER A 384 -23.71 12.98 16.34
C SER A 384 -22.47 13.73 16.84
N LYS A 385 -22.28 14.97 16.36
CA LYS A 385 -21.24 15.89 16.86
C LYS A 385 -21.31 16.15 18.37
N LYS A 386 -22.50 15.99 18.98
CA LYS A 386 -22.71 16.18 20.44
C LYS A 386 -22.05 15.10 21.29
N LYS A 387 -21.62 13.98 20.68
CA LYS A 387 -20.88 12.90 21.33
C LYS A 387 -19.46 12.83 20.76
N SER A 388 -18.73 13.93 20.83
CA SER A 388 -17.33 13.96 20.42
C SER A 388 -16.52 13.00 21.30
N PHE A 389 -15.83 12.06 20.68
CA PHE A 389 -14.81 11.25 21.33
C PHE A 389 -13.44 11.83 20.96
N CYS A 390 -12.54 11.89 21.93
CA CYS A 390 -11.13 12.15 21.72
C CYS A 390 -10.36 11.29 22.71
N PRO A 391 -9.38 10.48 22.28
CA PRO A 391 -8.55 9.72 23.20
C PRO A 391 -7.86 10.66 24.22
N PRO A 392 -7.62 10.22 25.46
CA PRO A 392 -7.06 11.10 26.49
C PRO A 392 -5.71 11.71 26.09
N GLY A 393 -5.69 13.05 26.00
CA GLY A 393 -4.50 13.82 25.64
C GLY A 393 -4.23 13.93 24.14
N ALA A 394 -4.93 13.17 23.29
CA ALA A 394 -4.76 13.17 21.85
C ALA A 394 -5.22 14.49 21.21
N ILE A 395 -4.72 14.75 20.00
CA ILE A 395 -5.07 15.92 19.20
C ILE A 395 -5.86 15.44 17.97
N PRO A 396 -7.07 15.97 17.71
CA PRO A 396 -7.81 15.63 16.51
C PRO A 396 -7.03 15.94 15.24
N LEU A 397 -6.92 14.96 14.35
CA LEU A 397 -6.34 15.11 13.02
C LEU A 397 -7.48 14.99 11.99
N PRO A 398 -7.69 16.01 11.13
CA PRO A 398 -8.63 15.88 10.02
C PRO A 398 -8.28 14.68 9.13
N THR A 399 -9.27 13.87 8.77
CA THR A 399 -9.07 12.66 7.97
C THR A 399 -8.45 12.99 6.61
N GLU A 400 -8.79 14.13 6.02
CA GLU A 400 -8.20 14.64 4.78
C GLU A 400 -6.69 14.88 4.92
N ALA A 401 -6.23 15.34 6.09
CA ALA A 401 -4.80 15.53 6.36
C ALA A 401 -4.09 14.18 6.47
N TYR A 402 -4.68 13.22 7.19
CA TYR A 402 -4.16 11.86 7.27
C TYR A 402 -4.07 11.20 5.89
N GLU A 403 -5.15 11.25 5.09
CA GLU A 403 -5.16 10.65 3.75
C GLU A 403 -4.17 11.36 2.82
N TRP A 404 -3.96 12.68 2.95
CA TRP A 404 -2.91 13.39 2.21
C TRP A 404 -1.50 12.86 2.54
N LEU A 405 -1.19 12.71 3.83
CA LEU A 405 0.10 12.20 4.29
C LEU A 405 0.31 10.74 3.84
N ARG A 406 -0.71 9.90 3.98
CA ARG A 406 -0.70 8.50 3.54
C ARG A 406 -0.49 8.38 2.02
N SER A 407 -1.17 9.21 1.23
CA SER A 407 -0.97 9.26 -0.22
C SER A 407 0.41 9.78 -0.60
N ASN A 408 0.98 10.73 0.15
CA ASN A 408 2.36 11.18 -0.06
C ASN A 408 3.37 10.05 0.17
N ASP A 409 3.19 9.22 1.20
CA ASP A 409 4.04 8.06 1.43
C ASP A 409 3.87 7.01 0.33
N GLY A 410 2.63 6.81 -0.15
CA GLY A 410 2.34 5.98 -1.33
C GLY A 410 3.08 6.46 -2.58
N ASP A 411 3.02 7.75 -2.90
CA ASP A 411 3.74 8.34 -4.03
C ASP A 411 5.26 8.15 -3.89
N ARG A 412 5.82 8.41 -2.70
CA ARG A 412 7.25 8.21 -2.42
C ARG A 412 7.68 6.74 -2.60
N ASN A 413 6.86 5.80 -2.12
CA ASN A 413 7.11 4.37 -2.28
C ASN A 413 7.10 3.94 -3.76
N MET A 414 6.28 4.59 -4.58
CA MET A 414 6.22 4.40 -6.03
C MET A 414 7.23 5.26 -6.80
N ARG A 415 8.07 6.05 -6.11
CA ARG A 415 8.99 7.05 -6.68
C ARG A 415 8.30 8.09 -7.57
N ILE A 416 7.06 8.40 -7.27
CA ILE A 416 6.31 9.49 -7.88
C ILE A 416 6.60 10.75 -7.07
N THR A 417 6.90 11.85 -7.75
CA THR A 417 6.95 13.17 -7.10
C THR A 417 5.56 13.46 -6.55
N ALA A 418 5.43 13.64 -5.24
CA ALA A 418 4.14 13.93 -4.63
C ALA A 418 3.69 15.36 -5.00
N PRO A 419 2.38 15.60 -5.18
CA PRO A 419 1.85 16.96 -5.32
C PRO A 419 2.25 17.85 -4.15
N PRO A 420 2.43 19.16 -4.37
CA PRO A 420 2.74 20.09 -3.30
C PRO A 420 1.63 20.09 -2.25
N MET A 421 2.02 20.12 -0.97
CA MET A 421 1.07 20.09 0.14
C MET A 421 0.19 21.35 0.13
N PRO A 422 -1.16 21.22 0.18
CA PRO A 422 -2.05 22.34 0.32
C PRO A 422 -1.76 23.10 1.61
N LYS A 423 -1.85 24.43 1.54
CA LYS A 423 -1.60 25.31 2.68
C LYS A 423 -2.48 24.94 3.88
N GLU A 424 -3.72 24.54 3.64
CA GLU A 424 -4.66 24.12 4.68
C GLU A 424 -4.12 22.95 5.51
N ILE A 425 -3.49 21.96 4.86
CA ILE A 425 -2.89 20.82 5.56
C ILE A 425 -1.64 21.27 6.32
N ALA A 426 -0.80 22.10 5.71
CA ALA A 426 0.39 22.63 6.37
C ALA A 426 0.02 23.42 7.64
N ASP A 427 -1.01 24.27 7.56
CA ASP A 427 -1.53 25.04 8.68
C ASP A 427 -2.12 24.15 9.78
N ILE A 428 -2.87 23.09 9.42
CA ILE A 428 -3.40 22.09 10.36
C ILE A 428 -2.26 21.37 11.09
N LEU A 429 -1.25 20.91 10.37
CA LEU A 429 -0.12 20.20 10.96
C LEU A 429 0.72 21.12 11.85
N ALA A 430 0.94 22.37 11.43
CA ALA A 430 1.64 23.37 12.23
C ALA A 430 0.88 23.71 13.52
N ALA A 431 -0.44 23.89 13.45
CA ALA A 431 -1.28 24.13 14.63
C ALA A 431 -1.28 22.93 15.58
N THR A 432 -1.26 21.71 15.02
CA THR A 432 -1.21 20.48 15.79
C THR A 432 0.13 20.34 16.53
N HIS A 433 1.25 20.60 15.86
CA HIS A 433 2.59 20.67 16.47
C HIS A 433 2.69 21.73 17.56
N ALA A 434 2.16 22.93 17.32
CA ALA A 434 2.18 24.00 18.32
C ALA A 434 1.39 23.63 19.59
N ALA A 435 0.31 22.87 19.45
CA ALA A 435 -0.48 22.37 20.58
C ALA A 435 0.23 21.26 21.37
N GLU A 436 1.12 20.47 20.75
CA GLU A 436 2.02 19.54 21.46
C GLU A 436 3.05 20.33 22.30
N VAL A 437 3.74 21.29 21.67
CA VAL A 437 4.80 22.07 22.34
C VAL A 437 4.24 22.91 23.49
N GLN A 438 3.05 23.49 23.37
CA GLN A 438 2.44 24.29 24.44
C GLN A 438 1.98 23.47 25.65
N LYS A 439 1.66 22.17 25.48
CA LYS A 439 1.31 21.29 26.61
C LYS A 439 2.52 20.90 27.45
N ASP A 440 3.72 20.85 26.87
CA ASP A 440 4.98 20.59 27.59
C ASP A 440 5.46 21.78 28.44
N VAL A 441 4.89 22.98 28.24
CA VAL A 441 5.20 24.17 29.08
C VAL A 441 4.39 24.17 30.40
N GLY A 442 3.49 23.21 30.60
CA GLY A 442 2.60 23.14 31.76
C GLY A 442 3.07 22.26 32.93
N VAL A 443 4.24 21.62 32.85
CA VAL A 443 4.80 20.86 33.99
C VAL A 443 5.58 21.83 34.88
N PRO A 444 5.24 22.00 36.17
CA PRO A 444 6.08 22.75 37.09
C PRO A 444 7.45 22.09 37.12
N ARG A 445 8.50 22.83 36.73
CA ARG A 445 9.89 22.39 36.95
C ARG A 445 10.02 22.01 38.42
N ILE A 446 10.20 20.71 38.66
CA ILE A 446 10.49 20.15 39.98
C ILE A 446 11.71 20.90 40.54
N GLY A 447 11.46 21.58 41.66
CA GLY A 447 12.42 22.02 42.67
C GLY A 447 13.81 22.46 42.19
N ALA A 448 14.02 23.78 42.14
CA ALA A 448 15.33 24.31 42.49
C ALA A 448 15.67 23.82 43.91
N VAL A 449 16.54 22.81 44.00
CA VAL A 449 17.15 22.37 45.24
C VAL A 449 17.86 23.58 45.84
N LYS A 450 17.25 24.20 46.85
CA LYS A 450 17.97 25.11 47.75
C LYS A 450 19.05 24.28 48.43
N ARG A 451 20.28 24.39 47.93
CA ARG A 451 21.50 23.97 48.63
C ARG A 451 21.46 24.58 50.03
N ARG A 452 21.28 23.74 51.06
CA ARG A 452 21.63 24.09 52.44
C ARG A 452 23.10 24.48 52.44
N LYS A 453 23.40 25.74 52.75
CA LYS A 453 24.74 26.16 53.18
C LYS A 453 25.02 25.51 54.53
N SER A 454 25.82 24.46 54.55
CA SER A 454 26.61 24.08 55.71
C SER A 454 27.84 25.00 55.75
N GLY A 455 27.97 25.78 56.80
CA GLY A 455 29.09 26.69 57.03
C GLY A 455 28.99 27.25 58.44
N LYS A 456 29.51 26.48 59.38
CA LYS A 456 30.02 26.91 60.69
C LYS A 456 30.84 28.21 60.55
N ASP A 457 30.62 29.21 61.39
CA ASP A 457 31.46 29.46 62.58
C ASP A 457 31.20 30.83 63.25
N LEU A 458 31.32 30.78 64.59
CA LEU A 458 31.74 31.83 65.55
C LEU A 458 30.77 32.95 65.96
N GLY A 459 30.46 32.95 67.27
CA GLY A 459 29.73 33.96 68.04
C GLY A 459 29.10 33.33 69.26
#